data_AF-A0A0M8P6X7-F1
#
_entry.id   AF-A0A0M8P6X7-F1
#
_cell.length_a   1.000
_cell.length_b   1.000
_cell.length_c   1.000
_cell.angle_alpha   90.00
_cell.angle_beta   90.00
_cell.angle_gamma   90.00
#
_symmetry.space_group_name_H-M   'P 1'
#
loop_
_entity.id
_entity.type
_entity.pdbx_description
1 polymer ?
#
loop_
_entity_poly.entity_id
_entity_poly.type
_entity_poly.pdbx_seq_one_letter_code
_entity_poly.pdbx_strand_id
1 'polypeptide(L)'
;MVALSRFLWTGKLLPTNRDTYTNILGLTDLSTMNDKIWNEVDILLGDYTEISKGCTKFQDETWNGLVILSGTIKTYAAMAGGSTDSSYYSGMLEWIGEYNDELGNETPDQKNLDELSKSTMGLIKSEETKIDDIQAKIKDALEALNLFHTDCKGYESNLEGRARSLESLLEEEENDIKHLDEKIAEEQKKIQDLQVELDRDHEKIKDTAYYVWMPFVGTIAGITVDVLAEQDLKRLEASMK
;
A
#
# COMPACT_ATOMS: atom_id res chain seq x y z
N MET A 1 -1.25 4.43 -8.25
CA MET A 1 -0.58 3.11 -8.30
C MET A 1 0.85 3.20 -8.82
N VAL A 2 1.13 3.89 -9.93
CA VAL A 2 2.49 3.97 -10.51
C VAL A 2 3.53 4.54 -9.53
N ALA A 3 3.24 5.67 -8.85
CA ALA A 3 4.21 6.22 -7.88
C ALA A 3 4.42 5.33 -6.65
N LEU A 4 3.36 4.70 -6.12
CA LEU A 4 3.53 3.70 -5.05
C LEU A 4 4.42 2.54 -5.52
N SER A 5 4.21 2.04 -6.75
CA SER A 5 5.07 0.98 -7.29
C SER A 5 6.52 1.44 -7.45
N ARG A 6 6.74 2.67 -7.95
CA ARG A 6 8.07 3.27 -8.07
C ARG A 6 8.74 3.36 -6.70
N PHE A 7 8.04 3.87 -5.70
CA PHE A 7 8.50 3.97 -4.32
C PHE A 7 8.88 2.62 -3.72
N LEU A 8 8.00 1.62 -3.85
CA LEU A 8 8.28 0.27 -3.35
C LEU A 8 9.51 -0.31 -4.03
N TRP A 9 9.65 -0.17 -5.34
CA TRP A 9 10.82 -0.66 -6.07
C TRP A 9 12.10 0.09 -5.69
N THR A 10 12.07 1.41 -5.58
CA THR A 10 13.22 2.20 -5.14
C THR A 10 13.64 1.82 -3.72
N GLY A 11 12.69 1.71 -2.80
CA GLY A 11 12.95 1.31 -1.41
C GLY A 11 13.57 -0.07 -1.31
N LYS A 12 13.08 -1.04 -2.10
CA LYS A 12 13.64 -2.40 -2.16
C LYS A 12 15.09 -2.43 -2.63
N LEU A 13 15.46 -1.52 -3.53
CA LEU A 13 16.79 -1.46 -4.17
C LEU A 13 17.79 -0.56 -3.43
N LEU A 14 17.43 -0.03 -2.26
CA LEU A 14 18.37 0.75 -1.45
C LEU A 14 19.59 -0.09 -1.03
N PRO A 15 20.80 0.49 -1.02
CA PRO A 15 22.00 -0.20 -0.58
C PRO A 15 21.91 -0.50 0.92
N THR A 16 22.17 -1.73 1.31
CA THR A 16 22.08 -2.18 2.71
C THR A 16 23.45 -2.48 3.32
N ASN A 17 24.52 -2.20 2.58
CA ASN A 17 25.90 -2.41 2.99
C ASN A 17 26.83 -1.43 2.25
N ARG A 18 28.02 -1.21 2.82
CA ARG A 18 29.00 -0.23 2.32
C ARG A 18 29.45 -0.53 0.89
N ASP A 19 29.65 -1.79 0.52
CA ASP A 19 30.11 -2.15 -0.83
C ASP A 19 29.06 -1.80 -1.89
N THR A 20 27.79 -2.14 -1.63
CA THR A 20 26.71 -1.75 -2.54
C THR A 20 26.54 -0.24 -2.56
N TYR A 21 26.66 0.44 -1.42
CA TYR A 21 26.58 1.90 -1.32
C TYR A 21 27.66 2.60 -2.15
N THR A 22 28.93 2.22 -1.99
CA THR A 22 30.05 2.81 -2.74
C THR A 22 29.97 2.52 -4.22
N ASN A 23 29.58 1.30 -4.60
CA ASN A 23 29.41 0.93 -6.01
C ASN A 23 28.27 1.71 -6.68
N ILE A 24 27.13 1.88 -6.00
CA ILE A 24 25.99 2.63 -6.54
C ILE A 24 26.33 4.12 -6.69
N LEU A 25 27.03 4.69 -5.70
CA LEU A 25 27.44 6.09 -5.75
C LEU A 25 28.68 6.34 -6.61
N GLY A 26 29.33 5.29 -7.15
CA GLY A 26 30.53 5.42 -7.96
C GLY A 26 31.74 5.97 -7.19
N LEU A 27 31.80 5.72 -5.88
CA LEU A 27 32.88 6.21 -5.02
C LEU A 27 34.15 5.38 -5.25
N THR A 28 35.10 5.93 -6.01
CA THR A 28 36.34 5.25 -6.37
C THR A 28 37.51 5.55 -5.43
N ASP A 29 37.47 6.68 -4.73
CA ASP A 29 38.46 7.07 -3.73
C ASP A 29 37.76 7.29 -2.38
N LEU A 30 38.06 6.43 -1.42
CA LEU A 30 37.48 6.44 -0.08
C LEU A 30 38.44 7.02 0.95
N SER A 31 39.62 7.51 0.53
CA SER A 31 40.66 8.02 1.43
C SER A 31 40.24 9.28 2.20
N THR A 32 39.22 9.98 1.70
CA THR A 32 38.61 11.16 2.32
C THR A 32 37.46 10.81 3.28
N MET A 33 36.94 9.58 3.27
CA MET A 33 35.89 9.17 4.22
C MET A 33 36.52 8.77 5.55
N ASN A 34 36.51 9.72 6.49
CA ASN A 34 36.95 9.47 7.86
C ASN A 34 35.97 8.56 8.64
N ASP A 35 36.39 8.08 9.82
CA ASP A 35 35.58 7.18 10.64
C ASP A 35 34.23 7.78 11.07
N LYS A 36 34.14 9.11 11.26
CA LYS A 36 32.88 9.76 11.63
C LYS A 36 31.87 9.68 10.48
N ILE A 37 32.31 9.95 9.26
CA ILE A 37 31.48 9.86 8.04
C ILE A 37 31.02 8.41 7.86
N TRP A 38 31.95 7.45 7.98
CA TRP A 38 31.61 6.03 7.86
C TRP A 38 30.63 5.54 8.92
N ASN A 39 30.75 6.02 10.15
CA ASN A 39 29.79 5.69 11.21
C ASN A 39 28.39 6.22 10.89
N GLU A 40 28.27 7.45 10.38
CA GLU A 40 26.95 7.99 10.00
C GLU A 40 26.37 7.27 8.77
N VAL A 41 27.22 6.91 7.80
CA VAL A 41 26.83 6.08 6.65
C VAL A 41 26.33 4.70 7.10
N ASP A 42 26.97 4.05 8.07
CA ASP A 42 26.48 2.76 8.59
C ASP A 42 25.10 2.87 9.21
N ILE A 43 24.81 3.97 9.92
CA ILE A 43 23.50 4.17 10.50
C ILE A 43 22.47 4.42 9.38
N LEU A 44 22.81 5.19 8.35
CA LEU A 44 21.98 5.37 7.15
C LEU A 44 21.70 4.03 6.45
N LEU A 45 22.69 3.14 6.33
CA LEU A 45 22.52 1.80 5.75
C LEU A 45 21.61 0.91 6.60
N GLY A 46 21.61 1.12 7.92
CA GLY A 46 20.63 0.55 8.84
C GLY A 46 19.20 0.99 8.50
N ASP A 47 18.99 2.31 8.35
CA ASP A 47 17.69 2.88 7.95
C ASP A 47 17.26 2.36 6.55
N TYR A 48 18.16 2.30 5.58
CA TYR A 48 17.92 1.72 4.25
C TYR A 48 17.54 0.24 4.30
N THR A 49 18.14 -0.53 5.21
CA THR A 49 17.79 -1.94 5.41
C THR A 49 16.36 -2.09 5.89
N GLU A 50 15.92 -1.27 6.83
CA GLU A 50 14.54 -1.31 7.33
C GLU A 50 13.54 -0.85 6.28
N ILE A 51 13.85 0.20 5.50
CA ILE A 51 13.02 0.64 4.37
C ILE A 51 12.88 -0.47 3.33
N SER A 52 13.99 -1.12 2.95
CA SER A 52 13.98 -2.20 1.96
C SER A 52 13.13 -3.39 2.42
N LYS A 53 13.22 -3.77 3.70
CA LYS A 53 12.37 -4.79 4.31
C LYS A 53 10.90 -4.37 4.30
N GLY A 54 10.59 -3.15 4.75
CA GLY A 54 9.23 -2.63 4.78
C GLY A 54 8.57 -2.60 3.40
N CYS A 55 9.28 -2.10 2.39
CA CYS A 55 8.80 -2.08 1.00
C CYS A 55 8.64 -3.48 0.42
N THR A 56 9.55 -4.41 0.73
CA THR A 56 9.43 -5.82 0.32
C THR A 56 8.19 -6.46 0.93
N LYS A 57 8.01 -6.33 2.24
CA LYS A 57 6.86 -6.87 2.96
C LYS A 57 5.55 -6.31 2.45
N PHE A 58 5.48 -5.00 2.23
CA PHE A 58 4.28 -4.38 1.67
C PHE A 58 3.94 -4.96 0.30
N GLN A 59 4.91 -5.08 -0.60
CA GLN A 59 4.69 -5.63 -1.93
C GLN A 59 4.29 -7.10 -1.89
N ASP A 60 4.93 -7.91 -1.05
CA ASP A 60 4.76 -9.36 -1.09
C ASP A 60 3.55 -9.82 -0.27
N GLU A 61 3.20 -9.11 0.80
CA GLU A 61 2.10 -9.47 1.69
C GLU A 61 0.90 -8.54 1.52
N THR A 62 1.07 -7.23 1.74
CA THR A 62 -0.05 -6.28 1.78
C THR A 62 -0.69 -6.09 0.41
N TRP A 63 0.12 -5.89 -0.64
CA TRP A 63 -0.37 -5.71 -2.00
C TRP A 63 -1.09 -6.97 -2.51
N ASN A 64 -0.48 -8.14 -2.32
CA ASN A 64 -1.09 -9.41 -2.71
C ASN A 64 -2.40 -9.66 -1.95
N GLY A 65 -2.46 -9.35 -0.65
CA GLY A 65 -3.67 -9.41 0.15
C GLY A 65 -4.79 -8.53 -0.42
N LEU A 66 -4.49 -7.29 -0.80
CA LEU A 66 -5.45 -6.37 -1.43
C LEU A 66 -5.97 -6.90 -2.77
N VAL A 67 -5.09 -7.46 -3.61
CA VAL A 67 -5.48 -8.08 -4.88
C VAL A 67 -6.41 -9.27 -4.64
N ILE A 68 -6.09 -10.15 -3.70
CA ILE A 68 -6.92 -11.32 -3.34
C ILE A 68 -8.29 -10.87 -2.79
N LEU A 69 -8.31 -9.85 -1.93
CA LEU A 69 -9.53 -9.29 -1.37
C LEU A 69 -10.43 -8.72 -2.47
N SER A 70 -9.86 -7.97 -3.42
CA SER A 70 -10.61 -7.45 -4.57
C SER A 70 -11.22 -8.57 -5.41
N GLY A 71 -10.49 -9.67 -5.61
CA GLY A 71 -10.99 -10.86 -6.30
C GLY A 71 -12.11 -11.57 -5.52
N THR A 72 -11.99 -11.62 -4.20
CA THR A 72 -13.01 -12.17 -3.29
C THR A 72 -14.30 -11.36 -3.36
N ILE A 73 -14.21 -10.03 -3.26
CA ILE A 73 -15.37 -9.13 -3.37
C ILE A 73 -16.03 -9.26 -4.74
N LYS A 74 -15.25 -9.28 -5.83
CA LYS A 74 -15.79 -9.46 -7.18
C LYS A 74 -16.52 -10.80 -7.33
N THR A 75 -15.92 -11.88 -6.82
CA THR A 75 -16.51 -13.22 -6.86
C THR A 75 -17.80 -13.25 -6.05
N TYR A 76 -17.79 -12.71 -4.83
CA TYR A 76 -18.97 -12.60 -3.99
C TYR A 76 -20.09 -11.82 -4.70
N ALA A 77 -19.81 -10.64 -5.24
CA ALA A 77 -20.80 -9.83 -5.95
C ALA A 77 -21.41 -10.57 -7.16
N ALA A 78 -20.59 -11.30 -7.92
CA ALA A 78 -21.05 -12.09 -9.06
C ALA A 78 -21.92 -13.28 -8.64
N MET A 79 -21.64 -13.92 -7.50
CA MET A 79 -22.42 -15.04 -6.99
C MET A 79 -23.68 -14.60 -6.25
N ALA A 80 -23.64 -13.47 -5.53
CA ALA A 80 -24.79 -12.92 -4.84
C ALA A 80 -25.80 -12.36 -5.85
N GLY A 81 -25.36 -11.47 -6.74
CA GLY A 81 -26.21 -10.73 -7.70
C GLY A 81 -26.14 -11.22 -9.15
N GLY A 82 -25.69 -12.45 -9.40
CA GLY A 82 -25.53 -13.02 -10.73
C GLY A 82 -26.82 -13.28 -11.50
N SER A 83 -26.76 -14.17 -12.49
CA SER A 83 -27.95 -14.58 -13.25
C SER A 83 -28.94 -15.36 -12.39
N THR A 84 -30.18 -15.52 -12.86
CA THR A 84 -31.23 -16.30 -12.18
C THR A 84 -30.78 -17.71 -11.80
N ASP A 85 -29.91 -18.30 -12.62
CA ASP A 85 -29.50 -19.69 -12.47
C ASP A 85 -28.25 -19.86 -11.59
N SER A 86 -27.60 -18.74 -11.21
CA SER A 86 -26.31 -18.73 -10.51
C SER A 86 -26.27 -17.79 -9.29
N SER A 87 -27.36 -17.06 -9.03
CA SER A 87 -27.44 -16.06 -7.97
C SER A 87 -28.01 -16.65 -6.69
N TYR A 88 -27.35 -16.38 -5.57
CA TYR A 88 -27.90 -16.70 -4.25
C TYR A 88 -29.20 -15.94 -3.97
N TYR A 89 -29.33 -14.70 -4.42
CA TYR A 89 -30.59 -13.95 -4.29
C TYR A 89 -31.71 -14.55 -5.12
N SER A 90 -31.43 -15.04 -6.33
CA SER A 90 -32.44 -15.71 -7.15
C SER A 90 -32.96 -16.97 -6.47
N GLY A 91 -32.07 -17.84 -5.97
CA GLY A 91 -32.47 -19.05 -5.25
C GLY A 91 -33.24 -18.76 -3.96
N MET A 92 -32.85 -17.73 -3.20
CA MET A 92 -33.63 -17.30 -2.02
C MET A 92 -35.03 -16.83 -2.40
N LEU A 93 -35.17 -16.02 -3.45
CA LEU A 93 -36.46 -15.51 -3.90
C LEU A 93 -37.36 -16.62 -4.42
N GLU A 94 -36.78 -17.61 -5.12
CA GLU A 94 -37.49 -18.80 -5.60
C GLU A 94 -38.04 -19.62 -4.41
N TRP A 95 -37.21 -19.96 -3.43
CA TRP A 95 -37.66 -20.70 -2.24
C TRP A 95 -38.68 -19.94 -1.39
N ILE A 96 -38.56 -18.60 -1.30
CA ILE A 96 -39.57 -17.76 -0.63
C ILE A 96 -40.89 -17.78 -1.42
N GLY A 97 -40.83 -17.78 -2.75
CA GLY A 97 -42.00 -17.95 -3.62
C GLY A 97 -42.69 -19.29 -3.38
N GLU A 98 -41.93 -20.38 -3.49
CA GLU A 98 -42.41 -21.75 -3.24
C GLU A 98 -43.02 -21.91 -1.84
N TYR A 99 -42.41 -21.28 -0.83
CA TYR A 99 -42.93 -21.30 0.54
C TYR A 99 -44.31 -20.63 0.63
N ASN A 100 -44.48 -19.47 0.00
CA ASN A 100 -45.76 -18.75 0.00
C ASN A 100 -46.84 -19.48 -0.79
N ASP A 101 -46.46 -20.11 -1.91
CA ASP A 101 -47.38 -20.92 -2.72
C ASP A 101 -47.86 -22.15 -1.92
N GLU A 102 -46.95 -22.87 -1.24
CA GLU A 102 -47.30 -24.00 -0.37
C GLU A 102 -48.20 -23.57 0.79
N LEU A 103 -47.91 -22.43 1.41
CA LEU A 103 -48.70 -21.88 2.50
C LEU A 103 -50.12 -21.50 2.07
N GLY A 104 -50.30 -21.14 0.79
CA GLY A 104 -51.58 -20.77 0.19
C GLY A 104 -52.52 -21.95 -0.11
N ASN A 105 -52.05 -23.20 0.00
CA ASN A 105 -52.84 -24.40 -0.24
C ASN A 105 -53.93 -24.62 0.83
N GLU A 106 -55.03 -25.29 0.48
CA GLU A 106 -56.10 -25.65 1.44
C GLU A 106 -55.59 -26.58 2.57
N THR A 107 -54.60 -27.41 2.26
CA THR A 107 -53.91 -28.30 3.21
C THR A 107 -52.40 -28.23 2.99
N PRO A 108 -51.70 -27.22 3.55
CA PRO A 108 -50.26 -27.06 3.39
C PRO A 108 -49.46 -28.25 3.94
N ASP A 109 -48.42 -28.67 3.23
CA ASP A 109 -47.45 -29.64 3.75
C ASP A 109 -46.43 -28.94 4.67
N GLN A 110 -46.62 -29.11 5.99
CA GLN A 110 -45.73 -28.54 6.99
C GLN A 110 -44.27 -28.97 6.81
N LYS A 111 -44.03 -30.20 6.34
CA LYS A 111 -42.66 -30.68 6.14
C LYS A 111 -41.98 -29.91 5.00
N ASN A 112 -42.71 -29.64 3.93
CA ASN A 112 -42.23 -28.85 2.80
C ASN A 112 -41.91 -27.41 3.24
N LEU A 113 -42.82 -26.78 4.00
CA LEU A 113 -42.62 -25.45 4.59
C LEU A 113 -41.36 -25.39 5.47
N ASP A 114 -41.16 -26.39 6.33
CA ASP A 114 -39.99 -26.47 7.20
C ASP A 114 -38.68 -26.62 6.40
N GLU A 115 -38.67 -27.42 5.34
CA GLU A 115 -37.52 -27.63 4.46
C GLU A 115 -37.14 -26.36 3.66
N LEU A 116 -38.13 -25.65 3.10
CA LEU A 116 -37.94 -24.38 2.38
C LEU A 116 -37.43 -23.27 3.30
N SER A 117 -38.03 -23.14 4.49
CA SER A 117 -37.60 -22.18 5.52
C SER A 117 -36.17 -22.45 5.97
N LYS A 118 -35.83 -23.73 6.23
CA LYS A 118 -34.48 -24.13 6.62
C LYS A 118 -33.45 -23.88 5.53
N SER A 119 -33.79 -24.15 4.27
CA SER A 119 -32.90 -23.93 3.12
C SER A 119 -32.62 -22.45 2.91
N THR A 120 -33.66 -21.61 2.95
CA THR A 120 -33.55 -20.14 2.88
C THR A 120 -32.68 -19.61 4.01
N MET A 121 -32.94 -20.02 5.25
CA MET A 121 -32.16 -19.58 6.41
C MET A 121 -30.70 -20.07 6.35
N GLY A 122 -30.47 -21.28 5.84
CA GLY A 122 -29.13 -21.82 5.63
C GLY A 122 -28.32 -20.98 4.64
N LEU A 123 -28.96 -20.53 3.55
CA LEU A 123 -28.32 -19.69 2.55
C LEU A 123 -28.05 -18.27 3.07
N ILE A 124 -29.01 -17.66 3.78
CA ILE A 124 -28.81 -16.36 4.45
C ILE A 124 -27.58 -16.41 5.37
N LYS A 125 -27.49 -17.41 6.25
CA LYS A 125 -26.34 -17.56 7.16
C LYS A 125 -25.02 -17.78 6.42
N SER A 126 -25.05 -18.51 5.31
CA SER A 126 -23.86 -18.69 4.48
C SER A 126 -23.41 -17.37 3.85
N GLU A 127 -24.32 -16.50 3.45
CA GLU A 127 -24.01 -15.18 2.90
C GLU A 127 -23.50 -14.23 3.97
N GLU A 128 -24.14 -14.20 5.15
CA GLU A 128 -23.67 -13.46 6.32
C GLU A 128 -22.22 -13.82 6.68
N THR A 129 -21.90 -15.12 6.73
CA THR A 129 -20.54 -15.59 7.03
C THR A 129 -19.52 -15.09 6.00
N LYS A 130 -19.87 -15.08 4.71
CA LYS A 130 -18.97 -14.57 3.65
C LYS A 130 -18.76 -13.06 3.76
N ILE A 131 -19.82 -12.32 4.10
CA ILE A 131 -19.74 -10.87 4.32
C ILE A 131 -18.82 -10.59 5.52
N ASP A 132 -19.01 -11.30 6.63
CA ASP A 132 -18.16 -11.17 7.82
C ASP A 132 -16.68 -11.46 7.50
N ASP A 133 -16.40 -12.53 6.74
CA ASP A 133 -15.05 -12.87 6.29
C ASP A 133 -14.43 -11.77 5.40
N ILE A 134 -15.23 -11.15 4.52
CA ILE A 134 -14.79 -10.02 3.69
C ILE A 134 -14.49 -8.81 4.57
N GLN A 135 -15.37 -8.48 5.51
CA GLN A 135 -15.17 -7.35 6.43
C GLN A 135 -13.91 -7.52 7.30
N ALA A 136 -13.68 -8.73 7.82
CA ALA A 136 -12.46 -9.06 8.56
C ALA A 136 -11.20 -8.81 7.71
N LYS A 137 -11.19 -9.30 6.47
CA LYS A 137 -10.06 -9.07 5.54
C LYS A 137 -9.86 -7.61 5.17
N ILE A 138 -10.93 -6.82 5.02
CA ILE A 138 -10.82 -5.37 4.79
C ILE A 138 -10.16 -4.71 6.00
N LYS A 139 -10.56 -5.08 7.22
CA LYS A 139 -9.97 -4.56 8.45
C LYS A 139 -8.48 -4.87 8.53
N ASP A 140 -8.09 -6.12 8.30
CA ASP A 140 -6.68 -6.54 8.30
C ASP A 140 -5.86 -5.76 7.26
N ALA A 141 -6.44 -5.54 6.07
CA ALA A 141 -5.80 -4.75 5.02
C ALA A 141 -5.61 -3.27 5.43
N LEU A 142 -6.61 -2.67 6.09
CA LEU A 142 -6.49 -1.30 6.60
C LEU A 142 -5.44 -1.17 7.69
N GLU A 143 -5.38 -2.13 8.62
CA GLU A 143 -4.34 -2.16 9.65
C GLU A 143 -2.94 -2.24 9.03
N ALA A 144 -2.75 -3.09 8.02
CA ALA A 144 -1.50 -3.21 7.29
C ALA A 144 -1.13 -1.92 6.52
N LEU A 145 -2.10 -1.28 5.87
CA LEU A 145 -1.90 0.00 5.18
C LEU A 145 -1.52 1.12 6.16
N ASN A 146 -2.20 1.21 7.30
CA ASN A 146 -1.91 2.19 8.36
C ASN A 146 -0.51 1.99 8.96
N LEU A 147 -0.13 0.74 9.21
CA LEU A 147 1.20 0.41 9.71
C LEU A 147 2.27 0.86 8.71
N PHE A 148 2.12 0.49 7.44
CA PHE A 148 3.08 0.88 6.41
C PHE A 148 3.17 2.40 6.23
N HIS A 149 2.04 3.10 6.29
CA HIS A 149 2.02 4.57 6.26
C HIS A 149 2.77 5.19 7.45
N THR A 150 2.59 4.63 8.65
CA THR A 150 3.30 5.06 9.85
C THR A 150 4.80 4.79 9.74
N ASP A 151 5.18 3.64 9.23
CA ASP A 151 6.57 3.28 8.98
C ASP A 151 7.21 4.25 7.97
N CYS A 152 6.51 4.58 6.87
CA CYS A 152 6.98 5.55 5.87
C CYS A 152 7.29 6.92 6.47
N LYS A 153 6.44 7.43 7.38
CA LYS A 153 6.70 8.69 8.10
C LYS A 153 7.93 8.59 9.01
N GLY A 154 8.08 7.46 9.69
CA GLY A 154 9.26 7.18 10.50
C GLY A 154 10.53 7.20 9.64
N TYR A 155 10.48 6.58 8.46
CA TYR A 155 11.58 6.58 7.51
C TYR A 155 11.92 7.99 7.03
N GLU A 156 10.94 8.80 6.63
CA GLU A 156 11.16 10.19 6.21
C GLU A 156 11.88 10.99 7.31
N SER A 157 11.36 10.94 8.55
CA SER A 157 11.96 11.67 9.67
C SER A 157 13.39 11.20 9.99
N ASN A 158 13.65 9.89 9.94
CA ASN A 158 14.99 9.36 10.18
C ASN A 158 15.95 9.84 9.09
N LEU A 159 15.54 9.70 7.85
CA LEU A 159 16.33 10.05 6.67
C LEU A 159 16.65 11.55 6.60
N GLU A 160 15.70 12.44 6.93
CA GLU A 160 15.98 13.87 7.11
C GLU A 160 17.02 14.12 8.20
N GLY A 161 16.92 13.40 9.33
CA GLY A 161 17.90 13.48 10.40
C GLY A 161 19.30 13.06 9.95
N ARG A 162 19.40 11.95 9.21
CA ARG A 162 20.66 11.45 8.64
C ARG A 162 21.26 12.43 7.63
N ALA A 163 20.41 13.02 6.78
CA ALA A 163 20.85 14.02 5.81
C ALA A 163 21.50 15.22 6.53
N ARG A 164 20.85 15.79 7.56
CA ARG A 164 21.41 16.90 8.34
C ARG A 164 22.70 16.53 9.07
N SER A 165 22.79 15.33 9.62
CA SER A 165 24.02 14.84 10.27
C SER A 165 25.19 14.72 9.29
N LEU A 166 24.95 14.14 8.12
CA LEU A 166 25.96 14.00 7.06
C LEU A 166 26.37 15.37 6.50
N GLU A 167 25.41 16.27 6.27
CA GLU A 167 25.66 17.65 5.83
C GLU A 167 26.61 18.37 6.80
N SER A 168 26.29 18.33 8.10
CA SER A 168 27.14 18.93 9.14
C SER A 168 28.55 18.33 9.19
N LEU A 169 28.70 17.01 9.00
CA LEU A 169 30.01 16.36 8.98
C LEU A 169 30.83 16.77 7.75
N LEU A 170 30.18 16.97 6.61
CA LEU A 170 30.86 17.37 5.38
C LEU A 170 31.22 18.86 5.38
N GLU A 171 30.41 19.72 6.00
CA GLU A 171 30.74 21.14 6.23
C GLU A 171 31.97 21.29 7.15
N GLU A 172 32.09 20.45 8.19
CA GLU A 172 33.27 20.41 9.07
C GLU A 172 34.57 20.09 8.31
N GLU A 173 34.48 19.43 7.15
CA GLU A 173 35.61 19.10 6.28
C GLU A 173 35.88 20.17 5.19
N GLU A 174 35.29 21.36 5.32
CA GLU A 174 35.40 22.48 4.36
C GLU A 174 34.91 22.15 2.93
N ASN A 175 34.00 21.18 2.78
CA ASN A 175 33.39 20.89 1.49
C ASN A 175 32.39 21.99 1.08
N ASP A 176 32.28 22.27 -0.23
CA ASP A 176 31.31 23.22 -0.78
C ASP A 176 29.91 22.59 -0.90
N ILE A 177 29.32 22.30 0.26
CA ILE A 177 28.06 21.58 0.39
C ILE A 177 26.91 22.37 -0.21
N LYS A 178 26.90 23.69 -0.03
CA LYS A 178 25.88 24.56 -0.59
C LYS A 178 25.79 24.46 -2.12
N HIS A 179 26.93 24.43 -2.81
CA HIS A 179 26.95 24.26 -4.27
C HIS A 179 26.51 22.85 -4.70
N LEU A 180 26.84 21.82 -3.91
CA LEU A 180 26.39 20.46 -4.17
C LEU A 180 24.88 20.29 -3.96
N ASP A 181 24.31 20.91 -2.93
CA ASP A 181 22.87 20.92 -2.68
C ASP A 181 22.09 21.64 -3.78
N GLU A 182 22.59 22.77 -4.26
CA GLU A 182 22.00 23.50 -5.39
C GLU A 182 21.96 22.62 -6.65
N LYS A 183 23.04 21.86 -6.92
CA LYS A 183 23.08 20.90 -8.03
C LYS A 183 22.16 19.70 -7.82
N ILE A 184 22.12 19.15 -6.61
CA ILE A 184 21.22 18.03 -6.27
C ILE A 184 19.77 18.47 -6.47
N ALA A 185 19.40 19.66 -6.00
CA ALA A 185 18.06 20.21 -6.18
C ALA A 185 17.72 20.43 -7.67
N GLU A 186 18.68 20.90 -8.49
CA GLU A 186 18.49 21.05 -9.93
C GLU A 186 18.23 19.70 -10.62
N GLU A 187 19.03 18.68 -10.31
CA GLU A 187 18.87 17.33 -10.87
C GLU A 187 17.60 16.64 -10.36
N GLN A 188 17.24 16.81 -9.09
CA GLN A 188 15.97 16.33 -8.53
C GLN A 188 14.77 16.94 -9.27
N LYS A 189 14.83 18.24 -9.57
CA LYS A 189 13.78 18.91 -10.35
C LYS A 189 13.68 18.36 -11.77
N LYS A 190 14.82 18.12 -12.45
CA LYS A 190 14.83 17.49 -13.79
C LYS A 190 14.21 16.09 -13.74
N ILE A 191 14.55 15.29 -12.72
CA ILE A 191 13.96 13.96 -12.52
C ILE A 191 12.45 14.08 -12.31
N GLN A 192 12.00 15.01 -11.46
CA GLN A 192 10.58 15.22 -11.21
C GLN A 192 9.84 15.63 -12.49
N ASP A 193 10.40 16.53 -13.28
CA ASP A 193 9.81 16.98 -14.55
C ASP A 193 9.68 15.80 -15.54
N LEU A 194 10.72 14.97 -15.67
CA LEU A 194 10.70 13.74 -16.47
C LEU A 194 9.68 12.70 -15.95
N GLN A 195 9.56 12.56 -14.62
CA GLN A 195 8.58 11.67 -14.01
C GLN A 195 7.15 12.15 -14.27
N VAL A 196 6.90 13.45 -14.19
CA VAL A 196 5.58 14.05 -14.49
C VAL A 196 5.24 13.91 -15.97
N GLU A 197 6.22 13.97 -16.87
CA GLU A 197 6.01 13.68 -18.29
C GLU A 197 5.63 12.22 -18.53
N LEU A 198 6.38 11.28 -17.94
CA LEU A 198 6.12 9.84 -18.03
C LEU A 198 4.78 9.44 -17.40
N ASP A 199 4.41 10.05 -16.27
CA ASP A 199 3.13 9.83 -15.59
C ASP A 199 1.95 10.52 -16.30
N ARG A 200 2.19 11.54 -17.13
CA ARG A 200 1.16 12.20 -17.95
C ARG A 200 0.83 11.41 -19.21
N ASP A 201 1.81 10.72 -19.78
CA ASP A 201 1.61 9.77 -20.88
C ASP A 201 0.79 8.53 -20.44
N HIS A 202 0.77 8.24 -19.14
CA HIS A 202 -0.16 7.30 -18.52
C HIS A 202 -1.39 8.05 -17.97
N GLU A 203 -2.40 8.33 -18.80
CA GLU A 203 -3.59 9.14 -18.47
C GLU A 203 -4.11 9.04 -17.01
N LYS A 204 -4.32 10.22 -16.40
CA LYS A 204 -5.06 10.51 -15.14
C LYS A 204 -4.50 9.83 -13.89
N ILE A 205 -3.41 10.38 -13.37
CA ILE A 205 -2.93 10.06 -12.03
C ILE A 205 -2.98 11.32 -11.15
N LYS A 206 -4.15 11.58 -10.55
CA LYS A 206 -4.34 12.73 -9.63
C LYS A 206 -3.84 12.49 -8.20
N ASP A 207 -3.51 11.25 -7.84
CA ASP A 207 -3.31 10.86 -6.43
C ASP A 207 -1.89 10.34 -6.11
N THR A 208 -0.85 10.69 -6.88
CA THR A 208 0.49 10.07 -6.73
C THR A 208 1.53 10.83 -5.95
N ALA A 209 1.24 12.04 -5.46
CA ALA A 209 2.24 12.84 -4.75
C ALA A 209 2.78 12.14 -3.47
N TYR A 210 2.02 11.21 -2.89
CA TYR A 210 2.31 10.51 -1.63
C TYR A 210 3.71 9.91 -1.51
N TYR A 211 4.25 9.37 -2.60
CA TYR A 211 5.44 8.51 -2.56
C TYR A 211 6.56 8.98 -3.50
N VAL A 212 6.54 10.27 -3.90
CA VAL A 212 7.49 10.83 -4.86
C VAL A 212 8.86 11.15 -4.22
N TRP A 213 8.97 11.07 -2.90
CA TRP A 213 10.12 11.56 -2.14
C TRP A 213 11.42 10.74 -2.28
N MET A 214 11.41 9.58 -2.94
CA MET A 214 12.64 8.83 -3.27
C MET A 214 12.92 8.85 -4.79
N PRO A 215 13.57 9.91 -5.33
CA PRO A 215 13.76 10.06 -6.76
C PRO A 215 14.69 9.02 -7.40
N PHE A 216 15.75 8.54 -6.74
CA PHE A 216 16.60 7.43 -7.17
C PHE A 216 17.45 6.98 -5.97
N VAL A 217 18.05 5.79 -6.06
CA VAL A 217 18.82 5.16 -4.97
C VAL A 217 19.83 6.14 -4.37
N GLY A 218 19.63 6.53 -3.10
CA GLY A 218 20.58 7.35 -2.34
C GLY A 218 20.24 8.85 -2.22
N THR A 219 19.16 9.36 -2.81
CA THR A 219 18.77 10.79 -2.66
C THR A 219 17.31 10.93 -2.23
N ILE A 220 17.04 11.65 -1.15
CA ILE A 220 15.70 11.99 -0.66
C ILE A 220 15.28 13.31 -1.35
N ALA A 221 14.21 13.30 -2.14
CA ALA A 221 13.53 14.54 -2.55
C ALA A 221 12.49 14.87 -1.47
N GLY A 222 12.65 15.98 -0.75
CA GLY A 222 11.64 16.40 0.21
C GLY A 222 10.33 16.77 -0.51
N ILE A 223 9.29 15.94 -0.36
CA ILE A 223 7.90 16.35 -0.60
C ILE A 223 7.00 15.69 0.44
N THR A 224 6.53 16.50 1.38
CA THR A 224 5.59 16.09 2.43
C THR A 224 4.18 15.95 1.87
N VAL A 225 3.62 14.74 1.89
CA VAL A 225 2.23 14.46 1.46
C VAL A 225 1.50 13.63 2.53
N ASP A 226 1.66 14.02 3.79
CA ASP A 226 1.10 13.27 4.92
C ASP A 226 -0.40 13.50 5.15
N VAL A 227 -0.88 14.72 4.87
CA VAL A 227 -2.22 15.15 5.29
C VAL A 227 -3.33 14.45 4.49
N LEU A 228 -3.14 14.25 3.19
CA LEU A 228 -4.17 13.66 2.33
C LEU A 228 -4.27 12.13 2.51
N ALA A 229 -3.15 11.44 2.78
CA ALA A 229 -3.13 9.99 3.00
C ALA A 229 -3.84 9.64 4.32
N GLU A 230 -3.60 10.42 5.37
CA GLU A 230 -4.35 10.28 6.62
C GLU A 230 -5.85 10.50 6.45
N GLN A 231 -6.26 11.46 5.63
CA GLN A 231 -7.68 11.73 5.38
C GLN A 231 -8.34 10.56 4.63
N ASP A 232 -7.67 9.99 3.64
CA ASP A 232 -8.18 8.82 2.91
C ASP A 232 -8.27 7.58 3.80
N LEU A 233 -7.26 7.32 4.64
CA LEU A 233 -7.29 6.22 5.62
C LEU A 233 -8.44 6.39 6.63
N LYS A 234 -8.60 7.59 7.20
CA LYS A 234 -9.72 7.91 8.10
C LYS A 234 -11.08 7.75 7.42
N ARG A 235 -11.21 8.15 6.15
CA ARG A 235 -12.44 7.98 5.37
C ARG A 235 -12.78 6.49 5.17
N LEU A 236 -11.77 5.67 4.86
CA LEU A 236 -11.96 4.24 4.69
C LEU A 236 -12.38 3.56 6.00
N GLU A 237 -11.72 3.87 7.12
CA GLU A 237 -12.11 3.36 8.44
C GLU A 237 -13.54 3.75 8.82
N ALA A 238 -13.95 4.99 8.52
CA ALA A 238 -15.31 5.45 8.79
C ALA A 238 -16.37 4.72 7.95
N SER A 239 -16.03 4.29 6.72
CA SER A 239 -16.95 3.55 5.85
C SER A 239 -17.20 2.10 6.24
N MET A 240 -16.42 1.56 7.20
CA MET A 240 -16.61 0.22 7.75
C MET A 240 -17.49 0.17 9.01
N LYS A 241 -17.89 1.31 9.57
CA LYS A 241 -18.77 1.42 10.73
C LYS A 241 -20.20 1.72 10.30
#